data_AF-A0AAW5YCS0-F1
#
_entry.id   AF-A0AAW5YCS0-F1
#
_cell.length_a   1.000
_cell.length_b   1.000
_cell.length_c   1.000
_cell.angle_alpha   90.00
_cell.angle_beta   90.00
_cell.angle_gamma   90.00
#
_symmetry.space_group_name_H-M   'P 1'
#
loop_
_entity.id
_entity.type
_entity.pdbx_description
1 polymer ?
#
loop_
_entity_poly.entity_id
_entity_poly.type
_entity_poly.pdbx_seq_one_letter_code
_entity_poly.pdbx_strand_id
1 'polypeptide(L)'
;MEKKRIDVIASKESFRNLSPFIELEELNKTIRTYKDNIRISIKRTDVQSKLITLLEILKRHSCKYVGVSFLCKNRIAEKMEVSYKTVQRLIMKLVDLGMIKQVAMKRKKDMLQTANAIVINPIVEKVSYKTPDKSPAKCPTIKTKPVSLKQKIKDINKRNSNEDNTTLEENIKEADFVAHWVPERFISLVRSFYSDSKTIQEFWKVVRQCNKIVNYTTGDKAFTKDQELTIGLKAIKEFVMKIKSGAKMQKGKFAYFNGIVNNLMDKFYFDSEFMCI
;
A
#
# COMPACT_ATOMS: atom_id res chain seq x y z
N MET A 1 -21.59 13.34 -1.75
CA MET A 1 -21.52 12.92 -3.18
C MET A 1 -22.88 12.41 -3.56
N GLU A 2 -23.55 13.08 -4.49
CA GLU A 2 -24.84 12.64 -5.01
C GLU A 2 -24.68 11.27 -5.69
N LYS A 3 -25.58 10.34 -5.38
CA LYS A 3 -25.60 9.03 -6.03
C LYS A 3 -26.08 9.25 -7.46
N LYS A 4 -25.20 8.99 -8.43
CA LYS A 4 -25.58 9.01 -9.85
C LYS A 4 -26.75 8.05 -10.08
N ARG A 5 -27.78 8.52 -10.78
CA ARG A 5 -28.92 7.71 -11.16
C ARG A 5 -28.45 6.55 -12.05
N ILE A 6 -28.95 5.35 -11.77
CA ILE A 6 -28.69 4.15 -12.57
C ILE A 6 -29.90 3.94 -13.49
N ASP A 7 -29.66 3.99 -14.80
CA ASP A 7 -30.70 3.89 -15.82
C ASP A 7 -30.72 2.53 -16.54
N VAL A 8 -29.64 1.73 -16.43
CA VAL A 8 -29.53 0.45 -17.12
C VAL A 8 -30.19 -0.67 -16.32
N ILE A 9 -31.17 -1.35 -16.92
CA ILE A 9 -31.81 -2.54 -16.36
C ILE A 9 -31.09 -3.79 -16.88
N ALA A 10 -30.82 -4.77 -16.01
CA ALA A 10 -30.24 -6.05 -16.36
C ALA A 10 -31.24 -6.90 -17.17
N SER A 11 -31.17 -6.79 -18.49
CA SER A 11 -31.95 -7.55 -19.48
C SER A 11 -31.03 -8.07 -20.59
N LYS A 12 -31.51 -9.06 -21.35
CA LYS A 12 -30.76 -9.62 -22.50
C LYS A 12 -30.41 -8.53 -23.52
N GLU A 13 -31.33 -7.62 -23.78
CA GLU A 13 -31.16 -6.48 -24.69
C GLU A 13 -30.07 -5.54 -24.20
N SER A 14 -30.08 -5.16 -22.91
CA SER A 14 -29.04 -4.31 -22.34
C SER A 14 -27.65 -4.92 -22.46
N PHE A 15 -27.51 -6.24 -22.29
CA PHE A 15 -26.21 -6.90 -22.46
C PHE A 15 -25.74 -6.91 -23.93
N ARG A 16 -26.66 -7.05 -24.89
CA ARG A 16 -26.34 -6.94 -26.33
C ARG A 16 -25.93 -5.52 -26.70
N ASN A 17 -26.64 -4.50 -26.20
CA ASN A 17 -26.33 -3.10 -26.47
C ASN A 17 -24.99 -2.65 -25.84
N LEU A 18 -24.57 -3.31 -24.76
CA LEU A 18 -23.28 -3.06 -24.12
C LEU A 18 -22.13 -3.84 -24.75
N SER A 19 -22.41 -4.81 -25.63
CA SER A 19 -21.42 -5.68 -26.29
C SER A 19 -20.60 -4.86 -27.29
N PRO A 20 -19.29 -4.65 -27.04
CA PRO A 20 -18.48 -3.82 -27.93
C PRO A 20 -17.87 -4.60 -29.11
N PHE A 21 -17.89 -5.93 -29.06
CA PHE A 21 -17.34 -6.80 -30.10
C PHE A 21 -18.46 -7.49 -30.85
N ILE A 22 -18.25 -7.73 -32.15
CA ILE A 22 -19.13 -8.51 -33.00
C ILE A 22 -18.72 -9.98 -32.93
N GLU A 23 -17.41 -10.23 -33.01
CA GLU A 23 -16.85 -11.58 -33.05
C GLU A 23 -16.02 -11.93 -31.82
N LEU A 24 -16.03 -13.22 -31.46
CA LEU A 24 -15.25 -13.75 -30.35
C LEU A 24 -13.73 -13.65 -30.60
N GLU A 25 -13.32 -13.68 -31.87
CA GLU A 25 -11.91 -13.58 -32.24
C GLU A 25 -11.33 -12.20 -31.92
N GLU A 26 -12.10 -11.13 -32.15
CA GLU A 26 -11.72 -9.75 -31.81
C GLU A 26 -11.52 -9.59 -30.31
N LEU A 27 -12.43 -10.16 -29.50
CA LEU A 27 -12.27 -10.20 -28.04
C LEU A 27 -10.97 -10.92 -27.66
N ASN A 28 -10.69 -12.06 -28.29
CA ASN A 28 -9.47 -12.83 -28.01
C ASN A 28 -8.19 -12.06 -28.37
N LYS A 29 -8.17 -11.37 -29.52
CA LYS A 29 -7.06 -10.49 -29.94
C LYS A 29 -6.86 -9.36 -28.93
N THR A 30 -7.94 -8.72 -28.50
CA THR A 30 -7.91 -7.63 -27.49
C THR A 30 -7.40 -8.11 -26.12
N ILE A 31 -7.79 -9.31 -25.68
CA ILE A 31 -7.30 -9.87 -24.42
C ILE A 31 -5.81 -10.21 -24.48
N ARG A 32 -5.30 -10.68 -25.63
CA ARG A 32 -3.87 -10.99 -25.81
C ARG A 32 -3.03 -9.73 -25.67
N THR A 33 -3.37 -8.68 -26.41
CA THR A 33 -2.69 -7.38 -26.34
C THR A 33 -2.76 -6.75 -24.94
N TYR A 34 -3.90 -6.86 -24.23
CA TYR A 34 -3.99 -6.42 -22.84
C TYR A 34 -3.07 -7.20 -21.89
N LYS A 35 -2.94 -8.52 -22.07
CA LYS A 35 -1.97 -9.30 -21.29
C LYS A 35 -0.54 -8.82 -21.52
N ASP A 36 -0.17 -8.51 -22.76
CA ASP A 36 1.17 -8.02 -23.09
C ASP A 36 1.41 -6.62 -22.51
N ASN A 37 0.42 -5.71 -22.63
CA ASN A 37 0.47 -4.39 -22.01
C ASN A 37 0.60 -4.47 -20.48
N ILE A 38 -0.08 -5.42 -19.83
CA ILE A 38 0.05 -5.66 -18.38
C ILE A 38 1.46 -6.16 -18.03
N ARG A 39 2.04 -7.06 -18.85
CA ARG A 39 3.41 -7.56 -18.66
C ARG A 39 4.46 -6.44 -18.76
N ILE A 40 4.25 -5.48 -19.66
CA ILE A 40 5.19 -4.36 -19.88
C ILE A 40 4.99 -3.25 -18.82
N SER A 41 3.75 -2.88 -18.53
CA SER A 41 3.46 -1.70 -17.69
C SER A 41 3.62 -1.93 -16.18
N ILE A 42 3.46 -3.17 -15.70
CA ILE A 42 3.45 -3.47 -14.27
C ILE A 42 4.71 -4.24 -13.88
N LYS A 43 5.59 -3.58 -13.12
CA LYS A 43 6.85 -4.17 -12.63
C LYS A 43 6.66 -5.29 -11.60
N ARG A 44 5.57 -5.25 -10.82
CA ARG A 44 5.33 -6.20 -9.73
C ARG A 44 4.66 -7.47 -10.22
N THR A 45 5.38 -8.58 -10.15
CA THR A 45 4.99 -9.91 -10.61
C THR A 45 3.71 -10.44 -9.95
N ASP A 46 3.54 -10.31 -8.62
CA ASP A 46 2.32 -10.78 -7.92
C ASP A 46 1.03 -10.12 -8.42
N VAL A 47 1.12 -8.84 -8.76
CA VAL A 47 -0.05 -8.05 -9.19
C VAL A 47 -0.35 -8.34 -10.66
N GLN A 48 0.71 -8.51 -11.45
CA GLN A 48 0.64 -8.89 -12.84
C GLN A 48 -0.08 -10.24 -13.02
N SER A 49 0.32 -11.28 -12.28
CA SER A 49 -0.32 -12.61 -12.35
C SER A 49 -1.82 -12.51 -11.99
N LYS A 50 -2.16 -11.82 -10.90
CA LYS A 50 -3.56 -11.62 -10.47
C LYS A 50 -4.40 -10.86 -11.49
N LEU A 51 -3.85 -9.84 -12.15
CA LEU A 51 -4.56 -9.10 -13.20
C LEU A 51 -4.80 -9.98 -14.42
N ILE A 52 -3.81 -10.78 -14.83
CA ILE A 52 -3.93 -11.72 -15.95
C ILE A 52 -5.01 -12.76 -15.65
N THR A 53 -5.01 -13.36 -14.45
CA THR A 53 -6.03 -14.31 -14.01
C THR A 53 -7.42 -13.69 -13.98
N LEU A 54 -7.55 -12.45 -13.48
CA LEU A 54 -8.82 -11.72 -13.49
C LEU A 54 -9.32 -11.51 -14.93
N LEU A 55 -8.43 -11.10 -15.85
CA LEU A 55 -8.77 -10.89 -17.26
C LEU A 55 -9.24 -12.19 -17.94
N GLU A 56 -8.64 -13.33 -17.60
CA GLU A 56 -9.07 -14.64 -18.07
C GLU A 56 -10.44 -15.05 -17.55
N ILE A 57 -10.72 -14.83 -16.26
CA ILE A 57 -12.05 -15.09 -15.69
C ILE A 57 -13.08 -14.23 -16.42
N LEU A 58 -12.79 -12.94 -16.59
CA LEU A 58 -13.71 -12.04 -17.29
C LEU A 58 -13.94 -12.47 -18.74
N LYS A 59 -12.88 -12.84 -19.48
CA LYS A 59 -13.00 -13.39 -20.83
C LYS A 59 -13.95 -14.60 -20.87
N ARG A 60 -13.75 -15.60 -20.00
CA ARG A 60 -14.59 -16.82 -19.97
C ARG A 60 -16.07 -16.50 -19.71
N HIS A 61 -16.35 -15.55 -18.82
CA HIS A 61 -17.71 -15.12 -18.50
C HIS A 61 -18.30 -14.10 -19.47
N SER A 62 -17.50 -13.61 -20.43
CA SER A 62 -17.91 -12.67 -21.47
C SER A 62 -18.15 -13.34 -22.83
N CYS A 63 -18.07 -14.68 -22.93
CA CYS A 63 -18.32 -15.37 -24.20
C CYS A 63 -19.80 -15.35 -24.60
N LYS A 64 -20.72 -15.26 -23.63
CA LYS A 64 -22.18 -15.28 -23.89
C LYS A 64 -22.68 -13.98 -24.52
N TYR A 65 -22.12 -12.85 -24.10
CA TYR A 65 -22.34 -11.52 -24.67
C TYR A 65 -20.95 -10.94 -24.88
N VAL A 66 -20.50 -10.87 -26.13
CA VAL A 66 -19.08 -10.76 -26.47
C VAL A 66 -18.47 -9.50 -25.84
N GLY A 67 -17.66 -9.68 -24.79
CA GLY A 67 -17.00 -8.60 -24.07
C GLY A 67 -17.77 -8.03 -22.87
N VAL A 68 -18.93 -8.59 -22.51
CA VAL A 68 -19.72 -8.17 -21.33
C VAL A 68 -19.83 -9.31 -20.33
N SER A 69 -19.33 -9.08 -19.12
CA SER A 69 -19.49 -9.97 -17.96
C SER A 69 -20.31 -9.29 -16.88
N PHE A 70 -21.24 -10.00 -16.28
CA PHE A 70 -22.05 -9.52 -15.14
C PHE A 70 -21.75 -10.32 -13.87
N LEU A 71 -20.55 -10.90 -13.78
CA LEU A 71 -20.12 -11.71 -12.65
C LEU A 71 -19.92 -10.85 -11.39
N CYS A 72 -20.55 -11.25 -10.28
CA CYS A 72 -20.40 -10.57 -9.00
C CYS A 72 -18.96 -10.61 -8.49
N LYS A 73 -18.50 -9.51 -7.89
CA LYS A 73 -17.15 -9.40 -7.29
C LYS A 73 -16.86 -10.49 -6.23
N ASN A 74 -17.87 -10.91 -5.46
CA ASN A 74 -17.74 -12.03 -4.50
C ASN A 74 -17.41 -13.35 -5.21
N ARG A 75 -18.09 -13.67 -6.31
CA ARG A 75 -17.83 -14.89 -7.09
C ARG A 75 -16.46 -14.87 -7.78
N ILE A 76 -16.01 -13.69 -8.19
CA ILE A 76 -14.64 -13.52 -8.70
C ILE A 76 -13.63 -13.78 -7.58
N ALA A 77 -13.91 -13.28 -6.37
CA ALA A 77 -13.05 -13.44 -5.20
C ALA A 77 -12.93 -14.93 -4.81
N GLU A 78 -14.04 -15.66 -4.78
CA GLU A 78 -14.08 -17.12 -4.58
C GLU A 78 -13.26 -17.86 -5.65
N LYS A 79 -13.48 -17.57 -6.94
CA LYS A 79 -12.74 -18.23 -8.04
C LYS A 79 -11.24 -17.95 -8.06
N MET A 80 -10.81 -16.82 -7.50
CA MET A 80 -9.41 -16.43 -7.41
C MET A 80 -8.79 -16.77 -6.05
N GLU A 81 -9.58 -17.27 -5.09
CA GLU A 81 -9.17 -17.51 -3.69
C GLU A 81 -8.53 -16.27 -3.05
N VAL A 82 -9.07 -15.08 -3.34
CA VAL A 82 -8.59 -13.82 -2.77
C VAL A 82 -9.72 -13.07 -2.07
N SER A 83 -9.36 -12.12 -1.21
CA SER A 83 -10.37 -11.30 -0.54
C SER A 83 -11.13 -10.39 -1.51
N TYR A 84 -12.40 -10.11 -1.20
CA TYR A 84 -13.23 -9.18 -1.95
C TYR A 84 -12.55 -7.82 -2.22
N LYS A 85 -11.84 -7.30 -1.22
CA LYS A 85 -11.10 -6.03 -1.32
C LYS A 85 -9.98 -6.10 -2.36
N THR A 86 -9.35 -7.26 -2.53
CA THR A 86 -8.33 -7.48 -3.55
C THR A 86 -8.94 -7.43 -4.94
N VAL A 87 -10.06 -8.12 -5.17
CA VAL A 87 -10.80 -8.04 -6.44
C VAL A 87 -11.24 -6.61 -6.73
N GLN A 88 -11.77 -5.90 -5.73
CA GLN A 88 -12.16 -4.51 -5.87
C GLN A 88 -10.98 -3.63 -6.34
N ARG A 89 -9.79 -3.80 -5.75
CA ARG A 89 -8.57 -3.07 -6.15
C ARG A 89 -8.10 -3.44 -7.56
N LEU A 90 -8.15 -4.73 -7.92
CA LEU A 90 -7.74 -5.20 -9.26
C LEU A 90 -8.66 -4.67 -10.36
N ILE A 91 -9.99 -4.69 -10.13
CA ILE A 91 -10.96 -4.13 -11.08
C ILE A 91 -10.75 -2.62 -11.24
N MET A 92 -10.53 -1.87 -10.15
CA MET A 92 -10.21 -0.44 -10.25
C MET A 92 -8.95 -0.21 -11.09
N LYS A 93 -7.91 -1.01 -10.87
CA LYS A 93 -6.68 -0.90 -11.64
C LYS A 93 -6.87 -1.17 -13.14
N LEU A 94 -7.72 -2.13 -13.52
CA LEU A 94 -8.05 -2.37 -14.94
C LEU A 94 -8.90 -1.25 -15.55
N VAL A 95 -9.74 -0.59 -14.75
CA VAL A 95 -10.49 0.60 -15.17
C VAL A 95 -9.54 1.78 -15.38
N ASP A 96 -8.58 2.00 -14.47
CA ASP A 96 -7.60 3.08 -14.57
C ASP A 96 -6.68 2.91 -15.79
N LEU A 97 -6.39 1.66 -16.17
CA LEU A 97 -5.67 1.32 -17.41
C LEU A 97 -6.52 1.45 -18.68
N GLY A 98 -7.81 1.78 -18.57
CA GLY A 98 -8.73 1.93 -19.70
C GLY A 98 -9.12 0.61 -20.39
N MET A 99 -8.74 -0.54 -19.84
CA MET A 99 -9.01 -1.86 -20.42
C MET A 99 -10.47 -2.30 -20.21
N ILE A 100 -11.10 -1.81 -19.15
CA ILE A 100 -12.42 -2.23 -18.72
C ILE A 100 -13.26 -1.03 -18.30
N LYS A 101 -14.57 -1.10 -18.54
CA LYS A 101 -15.58 -0.18 -18.02
C LYS A 101 -16.58 -0.90 -17.11
N GLN A 102 -16.94 -0.28 -15.99
CA GLN A 102 -18.02 -0.76 -15.13
C GLN A 102 -19.30 0.04 -15.38
N VAL A 103 -20.39 -0.66 -15.65
CA VAL A 103 -21.73 -0.09 -15.82
C VAL A 103 -22.60 -0.58 -14.66
N ALA A 104 -23.08 0.35 -13.86
CA ALA A 104 -24.02 0.01 -12.78
C ALA A 104 -25.37 -0.41 -13.38
N MET A 105 -26.00 -1.43 -12.78
CA MET A 105 -27.26 -1.98 -13.30
C MET A 105 -28.31 -2.14 -12.20
N LYS A 106 -29.58 -2.16 -12.61
CA LYS A 106 -30.74 -2.49 -11.78
C LYS A 106 -31.36 -3.82 -12.16
N ARG A 107 -31.96 -4.51 -11.21
CA ARG A 107 -32.68 -5.77 -11.45
C ARG A 107 -34.12 -5.49 -11.90
N LYS A 108 -34.63 -6.26 -12.88
CA LYS A 108 -35.96 -6.05 -13.47
C LYS A 108 -37.12 -6.20 -12.47
N LYS A 109 -36.98 -7.09 -11.46
CA LYS A 109 -38.06 -7.43 -10.52
C LYS A 109 -38.34 -6.32 -9.49
N ASP A 110 -37.30 -5.83 -8.82
CA ASP A 110 -37.39 -4.94 -7.66
C ASP A 110 -36.78 -3.55 -7.91
N MET A 111 -36.20 -3.33 -9.10
CA MET A 111 -35.49 -2.10 -9.49
C MET A 111 -34.33 -1.71 -8.57
N LEU A 112 -33.87 -2.65 -7.72
CA LEU A 112 -32.73 -2.47 -6.84
C LEU A 112 -31.42 -2.69 -7.60
N GLN A 113 -30.33 -2.15 -7.03
CA GLN A 113 -29.00 -2.32 -7.61
C GLN A 113 -28.59 -3.79 -7.63
N THR A 114 -28.07 -4.23 -8.77
CA THR A 114 -27.48 -5.57 -8.94
C THR A 114 -25.99 -5.47 -9.22
N ALA A 115 -25.33 -6.60 -9.48
CA ALA A 115 -23.94 -6.62 -9.90
C ALA A 115 -23.73 -5.71 -11.13
N ASN A 116 -22.66 -4.92 -11.09
CA ASN A 116 -22.28 -4.10 -12.23
C ASN A 116 -21.90 -4.99 -13.41
N ALA A 117 -22.29 -4.60 -14.62
CA ALA A 117 -21.71 -5.15 -15.83
C ALA A 117 -20.28 -4.62 -16.00
N ILE A 118 -19.38 -5.53 -16.34
CA ILE A 118 -17.98 -5.30 -16.64
C ILE A 118 -17.85 -5.47 -18.15
N VAL A 119 -17.58 -4.37 -18.85
CA VAL A 119 -17.41 -4.32 -20.30
C VAL A 119 -15.92 -4.23 -20.60
N ILE A 120 -15.39 -5.16 -21.39
CA ILE A 120 -14.02 -5.11 -21.91
C ILE A 120 -14.02 -4.13 -23.08
N ASN A 121 -13.19 -3.10 -23.01
CA ASN A 121 -13.14 -2.11 -24.08
C ASN A 121 -12.40 -2.67 -25.30
N PRO A 122 -12.80 -2.32 -26.53
CA PRO A 122 -12.00 -2.60 -27.71
C PRO A 122 -10.78 -1.67 -27.71
N ILE A 123 -9.68 -2.13 -28.32
CA ILE A 123 -8.54 -1.24 -28.58
C ILE A 123 -8.93 -0.35 -29.74
N VAL A 124 -9.29 0.89 -29.44
CA VAL A 124 -9.37 1.91 -30.47
C VAL A 124 -7.93 2.30 -30.78
N GLU A 125 -7.38 1.80 -31.89
CA GLU A 125 -6.22 2.42 -32.53
C GLU A 125 -6.63 3.84 -32.91
N LYS A 126 -6.41 4.78 -31.98
CA LYS A 126 -6.35 6.18 -32.35
C LYS A 126 -5.09 6.35 -33.19
N VAL A 127 -5.20 6.10 -34.49
CA VAL A 127 -4.39 6.77 -35.51
C VAL A 127 -4.77 8.24 -35.43
N SER A 128 -4.23 8.89 -34.41
CA SER A 128 -4.50 10.27 -34.07
C SER A 128 -3.28 11.04 -34.52
N TYR A 129 -3.33 11.55 -35.74
CA TYR A 129 -2.61 12.77 -36.12
C TYR A 129 -3.14 13.90 -35.23
N LYS A 130 -2.76 13.88 -33.95
CA LYS A 130 -2.89 15.02 -33.07
C LYS A 130 -1.48 15.55 -32.89
N THR A 131 -1.25 16.68 -33.55
CA THR A 131 -0.26 17.67 -33.16
C THR A 131 -0.16 17.71 -31.63
N PRO A 132 1.07 17.74 -31.07
CA PRO A 132 1.25 17.76 -29.64
C PRO A 132 0.63 19.05 -29.11
N ASP A 133 -0.49 18.93 -28.40
CA ASP A 133 -0.98 20.03 -27.57
C ASP A 133 0.14 20.35 -26.58
N LYS A 134 0.71 21.55 -26.75
CA LYS A 134 1.65 22.15 -25.81
C LYS A 134 0.99 22.08 -24.43
N SER A 135 1.55 21.25 -23.56
CA SER A 135 1.22 21.24 -22.15
C SER A 135 1.34 22.67 -21.63
N PRO A 136 0.32 23.24 -20.97
CA PRO A 136 0.51 24.49 -20.27
C PRO A 136 1.58 24.24 -19.20
N ALA A 137 2.69 24.95 -19.33
CA ALA A 137 3.74 24.95 -18.32
C ALA A 137 3.13 25.39 -16.99
N LYS A 138 3.43 24.61 -15.95
CA LYS A 138 3.05 24.82 -14.54
C LYS A 138 1.55 24.61 -14.27
N CYS A 139 1.17 23.37 -14.00
CA CYS A 139 0.05 23.10 -13.11
C CYS A 139 0.35 23.74 -11.74
N PRO A 140 -0.48 24.67 -11.22
CA PRO A 140 -0.39 25.02 -9.83
C PRO A 140 -0.73 23.77 -9.02
N THR A 141 0.22 23.32 -8.19
CA THR A 141 0.00 22.28 -7.20
C THR A 141 -1.14 22.72 -6.29
N ILE A 142 -2.37 22.34 -6.61
CA ILE A 142 -3.46 22.35 -5.65
C ILE A 142 -3.05 21.29 -4.63
N LYS A 143 -2.55 21.75 -3.47
CA LYS A 143 -2.30 20.91 -2.32
C LYS A 143 -3.65 20.31 -1.91
N THR A 144 -3.93 19.10 -2.36
CA THR A 144 -5.03 18.29 -1.85
C THR A 144 -4.74 18.06 -0.38
N LYS A 145 -5.43 18.78 0.51
CA LYS A 145 -5.39 18.49 1.94
C LYS A 145 -5.81 17.02 2.11
N PRO A 146 -5.01 16.16 2.75
CA PRO A 146 -5.48 14.82 3.05
C PRO A 146 -6.64 14.98 4.03
N VAL A 147 -7.86 14.74 3.55
CA VAL A 147 -8.99 14.50 4.45
C VAL A 147 -8.64 13.22 5.18
N SER A 148 -8.10 13.36 6.39
CA SER A 148 -7.98 12.26 7.32
C SER A 148 -9.39 11.69 7.48
N LEU A 149 -9.62 10.51 6.91
CA LEU A 149 -10.78 9.70 7.21
C LEU A 149 -10.59 9.20 8.65
N LYS A 150 -10.76 10.09 9.63
CA LYS A 150 -11.07 9.69 11.01
C LYS A 150 -12.44 9.03 10.92
N GLN A 151 -12.44 7.72 10.76
CA GLN A 151 -13.63 6.94 11.06
C GLN A 151 -13.92 7.18 12.55
N LYS A 152 -14.92 8.03 12.86
CA LYS A 152 -15.55 8.04 14.18
C LYS A 152 -16.32 6.72 14.27
N ILE A 153 -15.61 5.64 14.55
CA ILE A 153 -16.27 4.40 14.94
C ILE A 153 -16.55 4.58 16.42
N LYS A 154 -17.81 4.89 16.76
CA LYS A 154 -18.22 5.05 18.15
C LYS A 154 -18.40 3.71 18.88
N ASP A 155 -18.34 2.57 18.19
CA ASP A 155 -18.73 1.28 18.78
C ASP A 155 -17.84 0.10 18.32
N ILE A 156 -16.52 0.12 18.57
CA ILE A 156 -15.68 -1.10 18.44
C ILE A 156 -15.26 -1.69 19.78
N ASN A 157 -15.34 -0.94 20.89
CA ASN A 157 -14.91 -1.45 22.18
C ASN A 157 -16.11 -1.66 23.11
N LYS A 158 -16.89 -2.72 22.83
CA LYS A 158 -17.69 -3.39 23.86
C LYS A 158 -17.42 -4.88 23.78
N ARG A 159 -16.23 -5.28 24.26
CA ARG A 159 -16.07 -6.57 24.92
C ARG A 159 -16.17 -6.27 26.40
N ASN A 160 -17.26 -6.73 27.03
CA ASN A 160 -17.36 -6.74 28.48
C ASN A 160 -16.41 -7.84 28.98
N SER A 161 -15.16 -7.50 29.30
CA SER A 161 -14.39 -8.28 30.27
C SER A 161 -14.78 -7.76 31.64
N ASN A 162 -15.52 -8.57 32.39
CA ASN A 162 -15.70 -8.38 33.83
C ASN A 162 -14.35 -8.65 34.51
N GLU A 163 -13.47 -7.66 34.58
CA GLU A 163 -12.37 -7.64 35.53
C GLU A 163 -12.31 -6.22 36.11
N ASP A 164 -12.36 -6.13 37.43
CA ASP A 164 -12.28 -4.90 38.20
C ASP A 164 -10.89 -4.25 38.00
N ASN A 165 -10.76 -3.42 36.96
CA ASN A 165 -9.49 -2.94 36.43
C ASN A 165 -9.05 -1.55 36.92
N THR A 166 -9.82 -0.90 37.80
CA THR A 166 -9.55 0.50 38.16
C THR A 166 -8.21 0.69 38.86
N THR A 167 -7.77 -0.25 39.67
CA THR A 167 -6.46 -0.22 40.35
C THR A 167 -5.30 -0.72 39.47
N LEU A 168 -5.54 -1.63 38.52
CA LEU A 168 -4.51 -2.15 37.63
C LEU A 168 -4.19 -1.18 36.48
N GLU A 169 -5.20 -0.49 35.95
CA GLU A 169 -5.02 0.45 34.83
C GLU A 169 -4.18 1.69 35.20
N GLU A 170 -4.26 2.17 36.44
CA GLU A 170 -3.46 3.31 36.90
C GLU A 170 -1.98 2.91 37.07
N ASN A 171 -1.72 1.74 37.66
CA ASN A 171 -0.37 1.18 37.80
C ASN A 171 0.27 0.81 36.43
N ILE A 172 -0.52 0.31 35.48
CA ILE A 172 -0.04 0.02 34.10
C ILE A 172 0.29 1.31 33.34
N LYS A 173 -0.44 2.41 33.58
CA LYS A 173 -0.17 3.71 32.92
C LYS A 173 1.13 4.36 33.40
N GLU A 174 1.55 4.06 34.62
CA GLU A 174 2.77 4.62 35.23
C GLU A 174 4.03 3.80 34.90
N ALA A 175 3.86 2.57 34.41
CA ALA A 175 4.97 1.67 34.18
C ALA A 175 5.62 1.87 32.79
N ASP A 176 6.72 2.63 32.76
CA ASP A 176 7.52 2.92 31.56
C ASP A 176 8.47 1.76 31.17
N PHE A 177 7.86 0.62 30.82
CA PHE A 177 8.61 -0.56 30.39
C PHE A 177 9.16 -0.41 28.98
N VAL A 178 10.48 -0.51 28.86
CA VAL A 178 11.16 -0.64 27.57
C VAL A 178 11.24 -2.11 27.21
N ALA A 179 10.97 -2.44 25.94
CA ALA A 179 10.98 -3.82 25.49
C ALA A 179 12.36 -4.49 25.60
N HIS A 180 12.39 -5.79 25.90
CA HIS A 180 13.61 -6.58 26.18
C HIS A 180 14.68 -6.59 25.07
N TRP A 181 14.31 -6.18 23.84
CA TRP A 181 15.18 -6.26 22.65
C TRP A 181 15.97 -4.97 22.43
N VAL A 182 15.75 -3.97 23.29
CA VAL A 182 16.57 -2.77 23.39
C VAL A 182 17.67 -3.04 24.42
N PRO A 183 18.96 -2.90 24.07
CA PRO A 183 20.05 -3.10 25.03
C PRO A 183 19.98 -2.13 26.21
N GLU A 184 20.16 -2.64 27.43
CA GLU A 184 20.09 -1.85 28.67
C GLU A 184 21.04 -0.65 28.68
N ARG A 185 22.25 -0.83 28.13
CA ARG A 185 23.24 0.25 28.02
C ARG A 185 22.74 1.41 27.16
N PHE A 186 22.00 1.10 26.10
CA PHE A 186 21.35 2.11 25.26
C PHE A 186 20.18 2.78 25.99
N ILE A 187 19.35 2.00 26.71
CA ILE A 187 18.23 2.51 27.51
C ILE A 187 18.72 3.53 28.54
N SER A 188 19.76 3.17 29.31
CA SER A 188 20.35 4.03 30.35
C SER A 188 20.79 5.38 29.79
N LEU A 189 21.46 5.38 28.64
CA LEU A 189 21.89 6.63 27.98
C LEU A 189 20.70 7.46 27.49
N VAL A 190 19.73 6.86 26.80
CA VAL A 190 18.62 7.61 26.19
C VAL A 190 17.64 8.12 27.25
N ARG A 191 17.46 7.40 28.37
CA ARG A 191 16.64 7.85 29.51
C ARG A 191 17.10 9.17 30.10
N SER A 192 18.39 9.50 29.97
CA SER A 192 18.93 10.80 30.39
C SER A 192 18.37 11.97 29.56
N PHE A 193 17.77 11.71 28.40
CA PHE A 193 17.25 12.72 27.46
C PHE A 193 15.75 12.55 27.16
N TYR A 194 15.20 11.34 27.27
CA TYR A 194 13.81 11.03 26.98
C TYR A 194 13.26 10.03 28.00
N SER A 195 12.23 10.41 28.73
CA SER A 195 11.55 9.53 29.70
C SER A 195 10.65 8.49 29.03
N ASP A 196 9.93 8.88 27.97
CA ASP A 196 8.97 8.03 27.25
C ASP A 196 9.63 6.78 26.66
N SER A 197 9.22 5.63 27.19
CA SER A 197 9.66 4.30 26.76
C SER A 197 9.45 4.05 25.26
N LYS A 198 8.36 4.58 24.68
CA LYS A 198 8.07 4.45 23.24
C LYS A 198 9.11 5.20 22.40
N THR A 199 9.48 6.40 22.82
CA THR A 199 10.52 7.19 22.14
C THR A 199 11.87 6.48 22.16
N ILE A 200 12.26 5.87 23.28
CA ILE A 200 13.52 5.07 23.38
C ILE A 200 13.51 3.91 22.39
N GLN A 201 12.39 3.19 22.32
CA GLN A 201 12.23 2.07 21.38
C GLN A 201 12.30 2.52 19.93
N GLU A 202 11.70 3.66 19.56
CA GLU A 202 11.78 4.20 18.19
C GLU A 202 13.21 4.57 17.81
N PHE A 203 14.00 5.17 18.71
CA PHE A 203 15.42 5.41 18.45
C PHE A 203 16.19 4.11 18.18
N TRP A 204 15.97 3.07 18.99
CA TRP A 204 16.65 1.80 18.76
C TRP A 204 16.19 1.10 17.46
N LYS A 205 14.91 1.22 17.09
CA LYS A 205 14.41 0.71 15.78
C LYS A 205 15.13 1.36 14.61
N VAL A 206 15.42 2.66 14.68
CA VAL A 206 16.18 3.36 13.63
C VAL A 206 17.57 2.76 13.49
N VAL A 207 18.28 2.49 14.60
CA VAL A 207 19.60 1.83 14.56
C VAL A 207 19.49 0.46 13.89
N ARG A 208 18.53 -0.37 14.33
CA ARG A 208 18.28 -1.70 13.76
C ARG A 208 17.95 -1.68 12.27
N GLN A 209 17.22 -0.67 11.82
CA GLN A 209 16.81 -0.51 10.42
C GLN A 209 17.98 -0.08 9.52
N CYS A 210 18.93 0.69 10.05
CA CYS A 210 20.13 1.08 9.31
C CYS A 210 21.08 -0.12 9.13
N ASN A 211 21.17 -1.01 10.13
CA ASN A 211 21.93 -2.27 10.02
C ASN A 211 21.16 -3.32 9.20
N LYS A 212 21.19 -3.14 7.87
CA LYS A 212 20.49 -3.98 6.89
C LYS A 212 21.14 -5.37 6.75
N ILE A 213 20.32 -6.31 6.28
CA ILE A 213 20.76 -7.66 5.92
C ILE A 213 21.62 -7.55 4.65
N VAL A 214 22.84 -8.08 4.71
CA VAL A 214 23.79 -8.13 3.60
C VAL A 214 23.68 -9.46 2.87
N ASN A 215 23.50 -10.57 3.61
CA ASN A 215 23.30 -11.89 3.05
C ASN A 215 21.87 -12.38 3.35
N TYR A 216 21.01 -12.42 2.33
CA TYR A 216 19.62 -12.87 2.48
C TYR A 216 19.47 -14.37 2.76
N THR A 217 20.49 -15.18 2.45
CA THR A 217 20.47 -16.63 2.66
C THR A 217 20.80 -16.97 4.12
N THR A 218 21.85 -16.37 4.67
CA THR A 218 22.28 -16.60 6.06
C THR A 218 21.56 -15.69 7.06
N GLY A 219 21.01 -14.55 6.60
CA GLY A 219 20.43 -13.51 7.45
C GLY A 219 21.46 -12.58 8.07
N ASP A 220 22.73 -12.65 7.62
CA ASP A 220 23.83 -11.88 8.17
C ASP A 220 23.66 -10.39 7.88
N LYS A 221 23.97 -9.60 8.91
CA LYS A 221 23.98 -8.14 8.86
C LYS A 221 25.40 -7.62 8.67
N ALA A 222 25.51 -6.36 8.27
CA ALA A 222 26.81 -5.70 8.10
C ALA A 222 27.57 -5.57 9.44
N PHE A 223 26.85 -5.32 10.53
CA PHE A 223 27.43 -5.16 11.86
C PHE A 223 26.90 -6.21 12.83
N THR A 224 27.76 -6.66 13.74
CA THR A 224 27.39 -7.53 14.87
C THR A 224 26.49 -6.78 15.86
N LYS A 225 25.87 -7.49 16.81
CA LYS A 225 25.01 -6.85 17.83
C LYS A 225 25.78 -5.87 18.72
N ASP A 226 27.05 -6.16 19.02
CA ASP A 226 27.89 -5.31 19.86
C ASP A 226 28.40 -4.08 19.12
N GLN A 227 28.74 -4.24 17.84
CA GLN A 227 29.04 -3.12 16.94
C GLN A 227 27.80 -2.23 16.77
N GLU A 228 26.62 -2.83 16.55
CA GLU A 228 25.35 -2.11 16.43
C GLU A 228 25.03 -1.28 17.69
N LEU A 229 25.27 -1.86 18.87
CA LEU A 229 25.15 -1.15 20.15
C LEU A 229 26.13 0.03 20.24
N THR A 230 27.39 -0.18 19.88
CA THR A 230 28.43 0.86 19.92
C THR A 230 28.09 2.03 18.99
N ILE A 231 27.63 1.73 17.78
CA ILE A 231 27.15 2.73 16.81
C ILE A 231 25.94 3.48 17.37
N GLY A 232 24.96 2.77 17.92
CA GLY A 232 23.77 3.39 18.53
C GLY A 232 24.12 4.37 19.65
N LEU A 233 25.03 4.00 20.55
CA LEU A 233 25.50 4.87 21.64
C LEU A 233 26.20 6.13 21.11
N LYS A 234 27.06 5.99 20.09
CA LYS A 234 27.75 7.13 19.47
C LYS A 234 26.77 8.06 18.73
N ALA A 235 25.82 7.48 18.01
CA ALA A 235 24.79 8.21 17.28
C ALA A 235 23.91 9.06 18.21
N ILE A 236 23.49 8.53 19.36
CA ILE A 236 22.66 9.29 20.33
C ILE A 236 23.44 10.45 20.92
N LYS A 237 24.73 10.26 21.26
CA LYS A 237 25.58 11.36 21.75
C LYS A 237 25.69 12.47 20.72
N GLU A 238 26.00 12.13 19.47
CA GLU A 238 26.08 13.12 18.39
C GLU A 238 24.74 13.81 18.15
N PHE A 239 23.64 13.06 18.16
CA PHE A 239 22.29 13.60 18.00
C PHE A 239 21.95 14.64 19.08
N VAL A 240 22.25 14.33 20.35
CA VAL A 240 22.06 15.27 21.46
C VAL A 240 22.96 16.49 21.31
N MET A 241 24.21 16.33 20.88
CA MET A 241 25.10 17.46 20.60
C MET A 241 24.52 18.39 19.54
N LYS A 242 23.94 17.85 18.47
CA LYS A 242 23.28 18.64 17.41
C LYS A 242 22.02 19.35 17.90
N ILE A 243 21.25 18.72 18.81
CA ILE A 243 20.12 19.40 19.46
C ILE A 243 20.62 20.59 20.29
N LYS A 244 21.65 20.37 21.12
CA LYS A 244 22.22 21.41 21.98
C LYS A 244 22.79 22.58 21.16
N SER A 245 23.35 22.31 19.98
CA SER A 245 23.84 23.34 19.06
C SER A 245 22.74 24.03 18.25
N GLY A 246 21.46 23.77 18.51
CA GLY A 246 20.34 24.43 17.81
C GLY A 246 20.09 23.96 16.37
N ALA A 247 20.50 22.74 15.99
CA ALA A 247 20.29 22.24 14.63
C ALA A 247 18.79 22.11 14.28
N LYS A 248 18.37 22.66 13.13
CA LYS A 248 16.97 22.60 12.66
C LYS A 248 16.65 21.24 12.02
N MET A 249 15.79 20.45 12.65
CA MET A 249 15.39 19.11 12.20
C MET A 249 14.15 19.15 11.28
N GLN A 250 14.33 19.47 10.00
CA GLN A 250 13.24 19.70 9.04
C GLN A 250 12.30 18.50 8.84
N LYS A 251 12.81 17.26 8.92
CA LYS A 251 12.06 16.01 8.70
C LYS A 251 11.71 15.28 10.01
N GLY A 252 11.89 15.93 11.17
CA GLY A 252 11.66 15.37 12.49
C GLY A 252 12.88 14.67 13.12
N LYS A 253 12.81 14.41 14.42
CA LYS A 253 13.92 13.89 15.24
C LYS A 253 14.47 12.54 14.78
N PHE A 254 13.58 11.59 14.46
CA PHE A 254 13.98 10.25 14.04
C PHE A 254 14.60 10.23 12.64
N ALA A 255 14.13 11.09 11.73
CA ALA A 255 14.71 11.21 10.39
C ALA A 255 16.11 11.83 10.43
N TYR A 256 16.31 12.81 11.30
CA TYR A 256 17.64 13.41 11.52
C TYR A 256 18.59 12.39 12.18
N PHE A 257 18.11 11.68 13.20
CA PHE A 257 18.86 10.59 13.84
C PHE A 257 19.23 9.48 12.86
N ASN A 258 18.32 9.07 11.97
CA ASN A 258 18.58 8.11 10.89
C ASN A 258 19.76 8.57 10.00
N GLY A 259 19.84 9.87 9.66
CA GLY A 259 20.97 10.42 8.93
C GLY A 259 22.30 10.26 9.67
N ILE A 260 22.32 10.54 10.98
CA ILE A 260 23.53 10.35 11.82
C ILE A 260 23.95 8.87 11.85
N VAL A 261 22.99 7.97 12.07
CA VAL A 261 23.29 6.53 12.14
C VAL A 261 23.87 6.03 10.83
N ASN A 262 23.28 6.37 9.68
CA ASN A 262 23.82 5.95 8.38
C ASN A 262 25.23 6.49 8.17
N ASN A 263 25.48 7.78 8.44
CA ASN A 263 26.81 8.36 8.30
C ASN A 263 27.86 7.67 9.19
N LEU A 264 27.49 7.29 10.41
CA LEU A 264 28.37 6.55 11.31
C LEU A 264 28.60 5.12 10.82
N MET A 265 27.56 4.43 10.36
CA MET A 265 27.68 3.09 9.79
C MET A 265 28.56 3.09 8.55
N ASP A 266 28.35 4.03 7.62
CA ASP A 266 29.17 4.17 6.42
C ASP A 266 30.64 4.42 6.80
N LYS A 267 30.90 5.27 7.81
CA LYS A 267 32.25 5.52 8.30
C LYS A 267 32.90 4.27 8.91
N PHE A 268 32.18 3.56 9.78
CA PHE A 268 32.72 2.40 10.50
C PHE A 268 32.84 1.15 9.64
N TYR A 269 32.04 1.04 8.57
CA TYR A 269 32.13 -0.07 7.63
C TYR A 269 33.51 -0.15 6.95
N PHE A 270 34.13 1.01 6.70
CA PHE A 270 35.48 1.10 6.11
C PHE A 270 36.60 1.20 7.16
N ASP A 271 36.27 1.07 8.44
CA ASP A 271 37.24 1.10 9.54
C ASP A 271 37.62 -0.34 9.91
N SER A 272 38.81 -0.78 9.46
CA SER A 272 39.27 -2.16 9.66
C SER A 272 39.47 -2.52 11.13
N GLU A 273 39.87 -1.56 11.98
CA GLU A 273 40.02 -1.82 13.41
C GLU A 273 38.65 -2.04 14.05
N PHE A 274 37.66 -1.22 13.69
CA PHE A 274 36.30 -1.37 14.21
C PHE A 274 35.62 -2.67 13.74
N MET A 275 35.85 -3.07 12.49
CA MET A 275 35.24 -4.28 11.92
C MET A 275 35.86 -5.59 12.43
N CYS A 276 37.09 -5.54 12.93
CA CYS A 276 37.78 -6.70 13.52
C CYS A 276 37.46 -6.94 15.01
N ILE A 277 36.77 -6.00 15.66
CA ILE A 277 36.27 -6.10 17.06
C ILE A 277 34.89 -6.73 17.08
#